data_AF-A0A644WHJ8-F1
#
_entry.id   AF-A0A644WHJ8-F1
#
_cell.length_a   1.000
_cell.length_b   1.000
_cell.length_c   1.000
_cell.angle_alpha   90.00
_cell.angle_beta   90.00
_cell.angle_gamma   90.00
#
_symmetry.space_group_name_H-M   'P 1'
#
loop_
_entity.id
_entity.type
_entity.pdbx_description
1 polymer ?
#
loop_
_entity_poly.entity_id
_entity_poly.type
_entity_poly.pdbx_seq_one_letter_code
_entity_poly.pdbx_strand_id
1 'polypeptide(L)'
;MGGLKVEGGLVDDQFISFVSQFKIPYVYGLTCGELALLLNGENMLKKSCKLKVVPMKGWKRKMIYEETGLQWISSSPHIPHPITALFYPVSGILGELGYMSIGVGYPLPFELFAAEWIDAEKLAENMNKLNLPGLYFRPIYFKPFYATGQGKRLNGIQVHMMDYAAARLSEVQFYVMQEIAALYPDRAVFDYANPQRFNMFDKVSGSDFVRQTFTKTNRFDDIKDFWYKEVAQFRKISKKYYLYKK
;
A
#
# COMPACT_ATOMS: atom_id res chain seq x y z
N MET A 1 -8.51 5.01 -6.86
CA MET A 1 -7.68 3.95 -7.49
C MET A 1 -8.51 2.99 -8.38
N GLY A 2 -9.69 3.38 -8.88
CA GLY A 2 -10.58 2.43 -9.59
C GLY A 2 -11.15 1.30 -8.72
N GLY A 3 -11.90 0.40 -9.35
CA GLY A 3 -12.61 -0.72 -8.73
C GLY A 3 -12.15 -2.10 -9.22
N LEU A 4 -10.96 -2.20 -9.82
CA LEU A 4 -10.44 -3.47 -10.36
C LEU A 4 -9.34 -4.09 -9.50
N LYS A 5 -8.49 -3.32 -8.84
CA LYS A 5 -7.43 -3.86 -7.98
C LYS A 5 -8.00 -4.36 -6.65
N VAL A 6 -7.51 -5.52 -6.24
CA VAL A 6 -7.77 -6.12 -4.93
C VAL A 6 -6.46 -6.78 -4.51
N GLU A 7 -5.88 -6.33 -3.40
CA GLU A 7 -4.54 -6.72 -2.93
C GLU A 7 -4.50 -6.72 -1.40
N GLY A 8 -3.68 -7.59 -0.80
CA GLY A 8 -3.56 -7.79 0.64
C GLY A 8 -4.56 -8.78 1.22
N GLY A 9 -4.15 -9.47 2.27
CA GLY A 9 -4.98 -10.41 3.03
C GLY A 9 -6.12 -9.70 3.76
N LEU A 10 -7.06 -10.49 4.29
CA LEU A 10 -8.07 -9.96 5.22
C LEU A 10 -7.46 -9.66 6.59
N VAL A 11 -8.12 -8.77 7.33
CA VAL A 11 -7.76 -8.48 8.73
C VAL A 11 -8.18 -9.63 9.65
N ASP A 12 -7.23 -10.17 10.41
CA ASP A 12 -7.49 -11.14 11.48
C ASP A 12 -8.15 -10.46 12.70
N ASP A 13 -8.96 -11.20 13.47
CA ASP A 13 -9.76 -10.63 14.58
C ASP A 13 -8.93 -9.83 15.59
N GLN A 14 -7.73 -10.31 15.91
CA GLN A 14 -6.83 -9.66 16.86
C GLN A 14 -6.23 -8.33 16.36
N PHE A 15 -6.26 -8.09 15.04
CA PHE A 15 -5.74 -6.87 14.42
C PHE A 15 -6.83 -5.91 13.97
N ILE A 16 -8.12 -6.19 14.26
CA ILE A 16 -9.19 -5.22 14.00
C ILE A 16 -8.96 -3.97 14.85
N SER A 17 -8.79 -2.83 14.17
CA SER A 17 -8.54 -1.54 14.80
C SER A 17 -9.03 -0.38 13.93
N PHE A 18 -8.84 0.86 14.36
CA PHE A 18 -9.22 2.04 13.56
C PHE A 18 -8.54 2.07 12.17
N VAL A 19 -7.32 1.53 12.03
CA VAL A 19 -6.56 1.49 10.77
C VAL A 19 -6.77 0.20 9.97
N SER A 20 -7.62 -0.71 10.46
CA SER A 20 -7.84 -2.07 9.94
C SER A 20 -9.23 -2.57 10.35
N GLN A 21 -10.23 -1.72 10.13
CA GLN A 21 -11.50 -1.79 10.86
C GLN A 21 -12.42 -2.95 10.45
N PHE A 22 -12.20 -3.51 9.27
CA PHE A 22 -13.08 -4.52 8.68
C PHE A 22 -12.25 -5.64 8.07
N LYS A 23 -12.81 -6.86 8.03
CA LYS A 23 -12.23 -8.03 7.35
C LYS A 23 -12.33 -7.90 5.83
N ILE A 24 -11.61 -6.93 5.27
CA ILE A 24 -11.50 -6.66 3.84
C ILE A 24 -10.01 -6.58 3.45
N PRO A 25 -9.64 -6.80 2.17
CA PRO A 25 -8.28 -6.63 1.69
C PRO A 25 -7.76 -5.20 1.87
N TYR A 26 -6.44 -5.05 1.96
CA TYR A 26 -5.76 -3.76 2.09
C TYR A 26 -6.15 -2.77 0.97
N VAL A 27 -6.10 -3.24 -0.29
CA VAL A 27 -6.76 -2.58 -1.42
C VAL A 27 -8.02 -3.39 -1.71
N TYR A 28 -9.20 -2.86 -1.37
CA TYR A 28 -10.46 -3.61 -1.46
C TYR A 28 -11.25 -3.38 -2.76
N GLY A 29 -10.89 -2.38 -3.57
CA GLY A 29 -11.46 -2.21 -4.91
C GLY A 29 -12.97 -1.95 -4.95
N LEU A 30 -13.55 -1.29 -3.95
CA LEU A 30 -14.96 -0.89 -3.90
C LEU A 30 -15.06 0.63 -3.79
N THR A 31 -16.16 1.20 -4.25
CA THR A 31 -16.53 2.56 -3.80
C THR A 31 -16.99 2.53 -2.34
N CYS A 32 -17.00 3.67 -1.64
CA CYS A 32 -17.52 3.73 -0.26
C CYS A 32 -18.99 3.27 -0.16
N GLY A 33 -19.82 3.53 -1.17
CA GLY A 33 -21.20 3.05 -1.23
C GLY A 33 -21.31 1.54 -1.43
N GLU A 34 -20.48 0.96 -2.30
CA GLU A 34 -20.42 -0.50 -2.47
C GLU A 34 -19.88 -1.20 -1.21
N LEU A 35 -18.89 -0.60 -0.53
CA LEU A 35 -18.37 -1.09 0.75
C LEU A 35 -19.46 -1.05 1.83
N ALA A 36 -20.22 0.05 1.95
CA ALA A 36 -21.31 0.15 2.91
C ALA A 36 -22.39 -0.94 2.69
N LEU A 37 -22.73 -1.24 1.44
CA LEU A 37 -23.64 -2.34 1.09
C LEU A 37 -23.05 -3.70 1.49
N LEU A 38 -21.77 -3.93 1.21
CA LEU A 38 -21.07 -5.17 1.58
C LEU A 38 -21.06 -5.37 3.10
N LEU A 39 -20.68 -4.35 3.86
CA LEU A 39 -20.61 -4.42 5.33
C LEU A 39 -21.97 -4.75 5.94
N ASN A 40 -23.04 -4.17 5.40
CA ASN A 40 -24.40 -4.42 5.85
C ASN A 40 -24.93 -5.80 5.42
N GLY A 41 -24.64 -6.23 4.19
CA GLY A 41 -25.15 -7.49 3.61
C GLY A 41 -24.42 -8.74 4.10
N GLU A 42 -23.13 -8.63 4.41
CA GLU A 42 -22.33 -9.73 4.98
C GLU A 42 -22.32 -9.72 6.52
N ASN A 43 -23.21 -8.94 7.17
CA ASN A 43 -23.33 -8.82 8.63
C ASN A 43 -21.99 -8.52 9.34
N MET A 44 -21.15 -7.67 8.74
CA MET A 44 -19.83 -7.31 9.29
C MET A 44 -19.92 -6.25 10.41
N LEU A 45 -21.13 -5.79 10.72
CA LEU A 45 -21.43 -4.79 11.73
C LEU A 45 -22.22 -5.43 12.88
N LYS A 46 -22.16 -4.81 14.07
CA LYS A 46 -22.91 -5.30 15.25
C LYS A 46 -24.42 -5.40 15.03
N LYS A 47 -24.98 -4.55 14.16
CA LYS A 47 -26.41 -4.51 13.80
C LYS A 47 -26.56 -4.12 12.34
N SER A 48 -27.60 -4.64 11.70
CA SER A 48 -27.99 -4.20 10.36
C SER A 48 -28.46 -2.75 10.37
N CYS A 49 -28.15 -2.03 9.30
CA CYS A 49 -28.50 -0.63 9.08
C CYS A 49 -29.57 -0.50 7.99
N LYS A 50 -30.55 0.40 8.19
CA LYS A 50 -31.44 0.85 7.12
C LYS A 50 -30.68 1.80 6.19
N LEU A 51 -29.87 1.23 5.31
CA LEU A 51 -28.95 1.95 4.42
C LEU A 51 -29.63 2.31 3.09
N LYS A 52 -29.40 3.54 2.62
CA LYS A 52 -29.67 3.96 1.24
C LYS A 52 -28.40 4.55 0.63
N VAL A 53 -27.94 3.96 -0.47
CA VAL A 53 -26.84 4.52 -1.27
C VAL A 53 -27.44 5.26 -2.47
N VAL A 54 -26.94 6.46 -2.77
CA VAL A 54 -27.27 7.19 -4.00
C VAL A 54 -26.15 6.90 -5.01
N PRO A 55 -26.38 6.06 -6.05
CA PRO A 55 -25.32 5.69 -6.98
C PRO A 55 -24.88 6.86 -7.84
N MET A 56 -23.59 6.93 -8.13
CA MET A 56 -23.06 7.86 -9.13
C MET A 56 -23.57 7.52 -10.53
N LYS A 57 -23.58 8.51 -11.42
CA LYS A 57 -23.81 8.30 -12.86
C LYS A 57 -22.47 8.39 -13.60
N GLY A 58 -22.26 7.52 -14.58
CA GLY A 58 -21.09 7.57 -15.48
C GLY A 58 -19.83 6.87 -14.99
N TRP A 59 -19.58 6.77 -13.68
CA TRP A 59 -18.40 6.10 -13.14
C TRP A 59 -18.30 4.62 -13.58
N LYS A 60 -17.09 4.20 -13.95
CA LYS A 60 -16.76 2.82 -14.37
C LYS A 60 -15.64 2.29 -13.50
N ARG A 61 -15.63 0.97 -13.26
CA ARG A 61 -14.63 0.36 -12.37
C ARG A 61 -13.20 0.51 -12.90
N LYS A 62 -13.01 0.65 -14.21
CA LYS A 62 -11.68 0.88 -14.80
C LYS A 62 -11.11 2.28 -14.53
N MET A 63 -11.96 3.26 -14.18
CA MET A 63 -11.53 4.66 -14.03
C MET A 63 -10.63 4.84 -12.80
N ILE A 64 -9.42 5.37 -12.99
CA ILE A 64 -8.70 6.11 -11.95
C ILE A 64 -9.30 7.52 -11.78
N TYR A 65 -8.86 8.27 -10.77
CA TYR A 65 -9.54 9.51 -10.40
C TYR A 65 -9.46 10.57 -11.50
N GLU A 66 -8.31 10.66 -12.16
CA GLU A 66 -8.03 11.56 -13.28
C GLU A 66 -9.03 11.37 -14.43
N GLU A 67 -9.45 10.13 -14.71
CA GLU A 67 -10.42 9.80 -15.77
C GLU A 67 -11.85 10.25 -15.45
N THR A 68 -12.11 10.68 -14.20
CA THR A 68 -13.43 11.21 -13.83
C THR A 68 -13.63 12.66 -14.28
N GLY A 69 -12.55 13.39 -14.58
CA GLY A 69 -12.57 14.83 -14.89
C GLY A 69 -12.88 15.75 -13.69
N LEU A 70 -13.00 15.19 -12.48
CA LEU A 70 -13.23 15.96 -11.26
C LEU A 70 -11.92 16.58 -10.72
N GLN A 71 -12.05 17.70 -10.03
CA GLN A 71 -10.94 18.32 -9.31
C GLN A 71 -10.64 17.54 -8.03
N TRP A 72 -9.36 17.27 -7.79
CA TRP A 72 -8.92 16.63 -6.55
C TRP A 72 -8.80 17.65 -5.43
N ILE A 73 -9.49 17.41 -4.32
CA ILE A 73 -9.24 18.08 -3.04
C ILE A 73 -8.40 17.12 -2.20
N SER A 74 -7.29 17.61 -1.65
CA SER A 74 -6.37 16.82 -0.84
C SER A 74 -7.12 16.01 0.22
N SER A 75 -7.07 14.67 0.09
CA SER A 75 -7.76 13.78 1.04
C SER A 75 -7.13 13.80 2.43
N SER A 76 -5.84 14.15 2.49
CA SER A 76 -5.08 14.47 3.71
C SER A 76 -3.87 15.32 3.32
N PRO A 77 -3.14 15.93 4.27
CA PRO A 77 -1.94 16.71 3.95
C PRO A 77 -0.90 15.96 3.11
N HIS A 78 -0.80 14.63 3.29
CA HIS A 78 0.16 13.80 2.57
C HIS A 78 -0.43 13.10 1.33
N ILE A 79 -1.71 13.31 1.01
CA ILE A 79 -2.33 12.87 -0.25
C ILE A 79 -2.79 14.12 -1.05
N PRO A 80 -1.86 14.98 -1.48
CA PRO A 80 -2.19 16.26 -2.12
C PRO A 80 -2.70 16.11 -3.55
N HIS A 81 -2.40 14.99 -4.22
CA HIS A 81 -2.73 14.76 -5.62
C HIS A 81 -3.44 13.40 -5.81
N PRO A 82 -4.24 13.24 -6.87
CA PRO A 82 -4.96 11.98 -7.12
C PRO A 82 -4.00 10.80 -7.32
N ILE A 83 -2.88 11.04 -8.01
CA ILE A 83 -1.83 10.02 -8.21
C ILE A 83 -1.19 9.57 -6.89
N THR A 84 -1.08 10.45 -5.89
CA THR A 84 -0.56 10.09 -4.57
C THR A 84 -1.41 9.02 -3.90
N ALA A 85 -2.72 8.96 -4.18
CA ALA A 85 -3.57 7.90 -3.66
C ALA A 85 -3.18 6.52 -4.21
N LEU A 86 -2.59 6.44 -5.42
CA LEU A 86 -2.06 5.19 -5.98
C LEU A 86 -0.75 4.76 -5.30
N PHE A 87 0.04 5.73 -4.81
CA PHE A 87 1.32 5.47 -4.15
C PHE A 87 1.20 5.20 -2.66
N TYR A 88 0.16 5.69 -1.97
CA TYR A 88 -0.09 5.34 -0.57
C TYR A 88 0.06 3.83 -0.27
N PRO A 89 -0.59 2.91 -1.01
CA PRO A 89 -0.41 1.49 -0.77
C PRO A 89 0.98 0.95 -1.15
N VAL A 90 1.73 1.66 -2.01
CA VAL A 90 3.08 1.25 -2.47
C VAL A 90 4.08 1.23 -1.33
N SER A 91 4.00 2.21 -0.42
CA SER A 91 5.00 2.40 0.65
C SER A 91 4.42 2.58 2.06
N GLY A 92 3.10 2.70 2.20
CA GLY A 92 2.46 3.13 3.44
C GLY A 92 2.65 2.19 4.62
N ILE A 93 2.71 0.86 4.40
CA ILE A 93 2.88 -0.12 5.48
C ILE A 93 4.31 -0.01 6.06
N LEU A 94 5.33 0.06 5.20
CA LEU A 94 6.71 0.34 5.63
C LEU A 94 6.83 1.72 6.28
N GLY A 95 6.07 2.71 5.79
CA GLY A 95 6.00 4.06 6.36
C GLY A 95 5.65 4.06 7.85
N GLU A 96 4.85 3.10 8.32
CA GLU A 96 4.53 2.96 9.73
C GLU A 96 5.74 2.62 10.59
N LEU A 97 6.88 2.21 10.05
CA LEU A 97 8.07 1.96 10.85
C LEU A 97 8.92 3.21 11.07
N GLY A 98 8.77 4.24 10.23
CA GLY A 98 9.63 5.43 10.27
C GLY A 98 11.12 5.14 10.05
N TYR A 99 11.46 3.95 9.54
CA TYR A 99 12.84 3.47 9.40
C TYR A 99 13.53 4.03 8.15
N MET A 100 12.80 4.10 7.04
CA MET A 100 13.24 4.71 5.78
C MET A 100 12.30 5.88 5.44
N SER A 101 12.83 6.87 4.73
CA SER A 101 11.97 7.91 4.15
C SER A 101 11.18 7.31 3.00
N ILE A 102 9.86 7.41 3.10
CA ILE A 102 8.94 7.06 2.03
C ILE A 102 8.46 8.28 1.23
N GLY A 103 9.22 9.38 1.30
CA GLY A 103 8.87 10.67 0.67
C GLY A 103 7.93 11.55 1.49
N VAL A 104 7.27 11.05 2.55
CA VAL A 104 6.63 11.92 3.55
C VAL A 104 7.72 12.77 4.23
N GLY A 105 7.58 14.09 4.17
CA GLY A 105 8.67 15.02 4.50
C GLY A 105 9.33 15.68 3.28
N TYR A 106 8.95 15.27 2.07
CA TYR A 106 9.45 15.74 0.78
C TYR A 106 8.28 15.92 -0.22
N PRO A 107 8.43 16.64 -1.36
CA PRO A 107 7.32 16.89 -2.29
C PRO A 107 6.78 15.68 -3.07
N LEU A 108 7.28 14.47 -2.80
CA LEU A 108 6.90 13.22 -3.47
C LEU A 108 6.44 12.17 -2.44
N PRO A 109 5.38 12.44 -1.65
CA PRO A 109 4.94 11.53 -0.60
C PRO A 109 4.50 10.18 -1.18
N PHE A 110 4.95 9.10 -0.55
CA PHE A 110 4.69 7.69 -0.88
C PHE A 110 5.33 7.18 -2.19
N GLU A 111 6.00 8.03 -2.95
CA GLU A 111 6.66 7.64 -4.20
C GLU A 111 8.11 7.14 -4.00
N LEU A 112 8.67 7.32 -2.81
CA LEU A 112 10.10 7.16 -2.55
C LEU A 112 10.39 6.03 -1.58
N PHE A 113 11.62 5.52 -1.62
CA PHE A 113 12.24 4.73 -0.57
C PHE A 113 13.71 5.14 -0.45
N ALA A 114 14.10 5.73 0.68
CA ALA A 114 15.44 6.30 0.84
C ALA A 114 15.96 6.31 2.29
N ALA A 115 17.28 6.25 2.43
CA ALA A 115 18.03 6.40 3.68
C ALA A 115 19.45 6.91 3.39
N GLU A 116 20.17 7.34 4.43
CA GLU A 116 21.54 7.89 4.28
C GLU A 116 22.55 6.85 3.77
N TRP A 117 22.34 5.58 4.14
CA TRP A 117 23.26 4.47 3.89
C TRP A 117 23.01 3.74 2.57
N ILE A 118 21.99 4.12 1.81
CA ILE A 118 21.64 3.47 0.54
C ILE A 118 22.52 4.03 -0.58
N ASP A 119 23.08 3.14 -1.38
CA ASP A 119 23.52 3.38 -2.77
C ASP A 119 22.30 3.32 -3.70
N ALA A 120 21.91 4.48 -4.22
CA ALA A 120 20.71 4.66 -5.03
C ALA A 120 20.75 3.86 -6.34
N GLU A 121 21.93 3.79 -6.98
CA GLU A 121 22.10 3.13 -8.27
C GLU A 121 21.96 1.62 -8.11
N LYS A 122 22.63 1.04 -7.10
CA LYS A 122 22.54 -0.40 -6.82
C LYS A 122 21.13 -0.84 -6.46
N LEU A 123 20.43 -0.05 -5.62
CA LEU A 123 19.04 -0.37 -5.27
C LEU A 123 18.12 -0.29 -6.50
N ALA A 124 18.27 0.75 -7.33
CA ALA A 124 17.50 0.88 -8.56
C ALA A 124 17.77 -0.28 -9.53
N GLU A 125 19.04 -0.66 -9.72
CA GLU A 125 19.42 -1.78 -10.58
C GLU A 125 18.79 -3.10 -10.11
N ASN A 126 18.90 -3.42 -8.82
CA ASN A 126 18.31 -4.63 -8.23
C ASN A 126 16.79 -4.64 -8.36
N MET A 127 16.12 -3.55 -8.01
CA MET A 127 14.67 -3.46 -8.11
C MET A 127 14.17 -3.58 -9.56
N ASN A 128 14.90 -3.02 -10.53
CA ASN A 128 14.56 -3.15 -11.95
C ASN A 128 14.81 -4.60 -12.47
N LYS A 129 15.79 -5.34 -11.93
CA LYS A 129 16.00 -6.76 -12.26
C LYS A 129 14.85 -7.68 -11.85
N LEU A 130 14.02 -7.27 -10.89
CA LEU A 130 12.81 -8.00 -10.50
C LEU A 130 11.72 -7.96 -11.59
N ASN A 131 11.83 -7.06 -12.58
CA ASN A 131 10.88 -6.91 -13.68
C ASN A 131 9.41 -6.80 -13.22
N LEU A 132 9.17 -6.01 -12.16
CA LEU A 132 7.83 -5.83 -11.60
C LEU A 132 6.92 -5.16 -12.65
N PRO A 133 5.79 -5.80 -13.03
CA PRO A 133 4.97 -5.32 -14.14
C PRO A 133 4.49 -3.88 -13.94
N GLY A 134 4.63 -3.05 -14.98
CA GLY A 134 4.12 -1.67 -14.97
C GLY A 134 4.85 -0.70 -14.05
N LEU A 135 6.01 -1.08 -13.50
CA LEU A 135 6.81 -0.25 -12.60
C LEU A 135 8.23 -0.08 -13.12
N TYR A 136 8.81 1.08 -12.83
CA TYR A 136 10.23 1.38 -13.06
C TYR A 136 10.81 2.09 -11.84
N PHE A 137 12.04 1.77 -11.48
CA PHE A 137 12.69 2.33 -10.30
C PHE A 137 13.84 3.25 -10.73
N ARG A 138 13.72 4.54 -10.41
CA ARG A 138 14.72 5.56 -10.76
C ARG A 138 15.55 5.94 -9.53
N PRO A 139 16.89 6.00 -9.58
CA PRO A 139 17.70 6.50 -8.49
C PRO A 139 17.36 7.97 -8.18
N ILE A 140 17.38 8.34 -6.90
CA ILE A 140 17.12 9.71 -6.43
C ILE A 140 17.99 10.06 -5.22
N TYR A 141 18.37 11.34 -5.15
CA TYR A 141 19.15 11.93 -4.08
C TYR A 141 18.43 13.19 -3.61
N PHE A 142 18.09 13.30 -2.33
CA PHE A 142 17.31 14.42 -1.83
C PHE A 142 17.54 14.67 -0.34
N LYS A 143 16.98 15.78 0.14
CA LYS A 143 17.00 16.16 1.57
C LYS A 143 15.57 16.47 2.02
N PRO A 144 14.97 15.68 2.91
CA PRO A 144 13.64 15.96 3.45
C PRO A 144 13.59 17.28 4.22
N PHE A 145 12.47 17.98 4.10
CA PHE A 145 12.17 19.22 4.83
C PHE A 145 11.71 18.96 6.27
N TYR A 146 11.03 17.84 6.50
CA TYR A 146 10.56 17.37 7.81
C TYR A 146 10.46 15.83 7.85
N ALA A 147 10.00 15.26 8.97
CA ALA A 147 9.82 13.83 9.17
C ALA A 147 11.12 12.99 9.00
N THR A 148 11.02 11.75 8.53
CA THR A 148 12.13 10.79 8.49
C THR A 148 13.29 11.32 7.66
N GLY A 149 14.46 11.44 8.30
CA GLY A 149 15.69 11.92 7.66
C GLY A 149 15.73 13.43 7.45
N GLN A 150 14.91 14.21 8.16
CA GLN A 150 14.90 15.68 8.10
C GLN A 150 16.32 16.26 8.12
N GLY A 151 16.60 17.15 7.16
CA GLY A 151 17.86 17.89 7.11
C GLY A 151 19.05 17.11 6.57
N LYS A 152 18.94 15.79 6.43
CA LYS A 152 20.02 14.90 5.99
C LYS A 152 19.91 14.57 4.50
N ARG A 153 21.04 14.26 3.86
CA ARG A 153 21.06 13.78 2.47
C ARG A 153 20.70 12.31 2.46
N LEU A 154 19.60 11.98 1.80
CA LEU A 154 19.14 10.62 1.58
C LEU A 154 19.37 10.23 0.13
N ASN A 155 19.62 8.95 -0.09
CA ASN A 155 19.69 8.35 -1.42
C ASN A 155 18.78 7.14 -1.46
N GLY A 156 18.28 6.80 -2.63
CA GLY A 156 17.38 5.65 -2.80
C GLY A 156 16.69 5.69 -4.15
N ILE A 157 15.42 5.29 -4.17
CA ILE A 157 14.65 5.15 -5.42
C ILE A 157 13.35 5.96 -5.37
N GLN A 158 12.95 6.46 -6.53
CA GLN A 158 11.58 6.85 -6.83
C GLN A 158 10.92 5.74 -7.64
N VAL A 159 9.71 5.35 -7.24
CA VAL A 159 8.86 4.42 -8.00
C VAL A 159 8.13 5.20 -9.08
N HIS A 160 8.34 4.83 -10.33
CA HIS A 160 7.60 5.33 -11.49
C HIS A 160 6.56 4.31 -11.90
N MET A 161 5.31 4.76 -12.02
CA MET A 161 4.19 3.91 -12.44
C MET A 161 3.98 4.05 -13.95
N MET A 162 4.46 3.07 -14.71
CA MET A 162 4.46 3.06 -16.18
C MET A 162 3.18 2.47 -16.75
N ASP A 163 2.63 1.45 -16.09
CA ASP A 163 1.32 0.85 -16.41
C ASP A 163 0.58 0.52 -15.11
N TYR A 164 -0.39 1.36 -14.77
CA TYR A 164 -1.22 1.16 -13.59
C TYR A 164 -1.98 -0.17 -13.62
N ALA A 165 -2.47 -0.62 -14.78
CA ALA A 165 -3.27 -1.84 -14.84
C ALA A 165 -2.43 -3.07 -14.46
N ALA A 166 -1.18 -3.12 -14.93
CA ALA A 166 -0.23 -4.19 -14.64
C ALA A 166 0.35 -4.15 -13.22
N ALA A 167 0.58 -2.96 -12.66
CA ALA A 167 1.27 -2.78 -11.38
C ALA A 167 0.57 -3.46 -10.20
N ARG A 168 1.33 -4.17 -9.35
CA ARG A 168 0.88 -4.62 -8.03
C ARG A 168 1.43 -3.65 -7.01
N LEU A 169 0.55 -2.88 -6.37
CA LEU A 169 0.96 -1.69 -5.63
C LEU A 169 1.57 -2.09 -4.29
N SER A 170 0.82 -2.85 -3.50
CA SER A 170 1.14 -3.11 -2.10
C SER A 170 2.35 -4.00 -1.87
N GLU A 171 2.75 -4.79 -2.87
CA GLU A 171 3.91 -5.67 -2.77
C GLU A 171 5.25 -4.96 -2.94
N VAL A 172 5.26 -3.75 -3.51
CA VAL A 172 6.49 -3.01 -3.82
C VAL A 172 7.35 -2.79 -2.58
N GLN A 173 6.77 -2.32 -1.48
CA GLN A 173 7.52 -2.13 -0.23
C GLN A 173 8.19 -3.40 0.28
N PHE A 174 7.59 -4.58 0.11
CA PHE A 174 8.19 -5.83 0.56
C PHE A 174 9.37 -6.24 -0.34
N TYR A 175 9.27 -6.02 -1.65
CA TYR A 175 10.42 -6.20 -2.55
C TYR A 175 11.53 -5.19 -2.25
N VAL A 176 11.19 -3.94 -1.93
CA VAL A 176 12.20 -2.97 -1.47
C VAL A 176 12.86 -3.45 -0.18
N MET A 177 12.10 -3.90 0.81
CA MET A 177 12.64 -4.45 2.06
C MET A 177 13.55 -5.66 1.82
N GLN A 178 13.19 -6.52 0.85
CA GLN A 178 13.98 -7.67 0.42
C GLN A 178 15.32 -7.24 -0.19
N GLU A 179 15.30 -6.35 -1.18
CA GLU A 179 16.53 -5.90 -1.83
C GLU A 179 17.42 -5.08 -0.87
N ILE A 180 16.81 -4.36 0.08
CA ILE A 180 17.54 -3.71 1.17
C ILE A 180 18.25 -4.73 2.05
N ALA A 181 17.57 -5.80 2.48
CA ALA A 181 18.20 -6.83 3.31
C ALA A 181 19.29 -7.60 2.54
N ALA A 182 19.15 -7.75 1.22
CA ALA A 182 20.16 -8.38 0.37
C ALA A 182 21.41 -7.50 0.17
N LEU A 183 21.23 -6.20 -0.09
CA LEU A 183 22.33 -5.26 -0.29
C LEU A 183 23.01 -4.85 1.02
N TYR A 184 22.24 -4.78 2.11
CA TYR A 184 22.65 -4.31 3.42
C TYR A 184 22.09 -5.22 4.52
N PRO A 185 22.69 -6.42 4.73
CA PRO A 185 22.20 -7.36 5.75
C PRO A 185 22.18 -6.78 7.18
N ASP A 186 23.10 -5.85 7.48
CA ASP A 186 23.15 -5.09 8.73
C ASP A 186 22.14 -3.92 8.79
N ARG A 187 21.16 -3.89 7.88
CA ARG A 187 20.09 -2.89 7.80
C ARG A 187 18.72 -3.51 7.53
N ALA A 188 18.59 -4.83 7.67
CA ALA A 188 17.30 -5.51 7.53
C ALA A 188 16.23 -4.85 8.40
N VAL A 189 15.08 -4.53 7.80
CA VAL A 189 14.13 -3.57 8.38
C VAL A 189 13.68 -3.96 9.77
N PHE A 190 13.31 -5.22 10.01
CA PHE A 190 12.80 -5.64 11.32
C PHE A 190 13.85 -5.86 12.40
N ASP A 191 15.14 -5.87 12.03
CA ASP A 191 16.24 -5.96 12.99
C ASP A 191 16.63 -4.58 13.53
N TYR A 192 16.39 -3.51 12.75
CA TYR A 192 16.87 -2.16 13.05
C TYR A 192 15.77 -1.08 13.16
N ALA A 193 14.55 -1.36 12.69
CA ALA A 193 13.41 -0.47 12.92
C ALA A 193 12.98 -0.49 14.39
N ASN A 194 12.34 0.60 14.83
CA ASN A 194 11.85 0.73 16.19
C ASN A 194 10.79 -0.37 16.51
N PRO A 195 11.06 -1.30 17.47
CA PRO A 195 10.12 -2.38 17.80
C PRO A 195 8.77 -1.90 18.34
N GLN A 196 8.69 -0.70 18.94
CA GLN A 196 7.42 -0.11 19.39
C GLN A 196 6.46 0.19 18.23
N ARG A 197 6.96 0.25 16.99
CA ARG A 197 6.15 0.49 15.78
C ARG A 197 5.60 -0.81 15.16
N PHE A 198 6.08 -1.98 15.58
CA PHE A 198 5.70 -3.27 14.98
C PHE A 198 4.21 -3.58 15.14
N ASN A 199 3.61 -3.27 16.28
CA ASN A 199 2.17 -3.42 16.47
C ASN A 199 1.34 -2.59 15.47
N MET A 200 1.82 -1.40 15.08
CA MET A 200 1.13 -0.59 14.08
C MET A 200 1.29 -1.20 12.68
N PHE A 201 2.49 -1.69 12.36
CA PHE A 201 2.75 -2.42 11.13
C PHE A 201 1.83 -3.64 10.98
N ASP A 202 1.69 -4.44 12.04
CA ASP A 202 0.84 -5.64 12.03
C ASP A 202 -0.64 -5.27 11.88
N LYS A 203 -1.10 -4.22 12.57
CA LYS A 203 -2.46 -3.69 12.41
C LYS A 203 -2.74 -3.26 10.99
N VAL A 204 -1.86 -2.46 10.39
CA VAL A 204 -2.03 -1.99 9.00
C VAL A 204 -1.94 -3.14 7.99
N SER A 205 -1.13 -4.16 8.27
CA SER A 205 -1.04 -5.39 7.48
C SER A 205 -2.24 -6.32 7.68
N GLY A 206 -3.05 -6.10 8.72
CA GLY A 206 -4.16 -6.95 9.13
C GLY A 206 -3.75 -8.27 9.80
N SER A 207 -2.46 -8.54 9.97
CA SER A 207 -1.90 -9.76 10.56
C SER A 207 -0.43 -9.56 10.94
N ASP A 208 0.01 -10.16 12.05
CA ASP A 208 1.43 -10.27 12.40
C ASP A 208 2.15 -11.37 11.63
N PHE A 209 1.40 -12.28 10.97
CA PHE A 209 1.98 -13.30 10.10
C PHE A 209 2.92 -12.68 9.07
N VAL A 210 2.54 -11.53 8.51
CA VAL A 210 3.31 -10.80 7.50
C VAL A 210 4.69 -10.45 8.04
N ARG A 211 4.76 -9.75 9.16
CA ARG A 211 6.03 -9.38 9.79
C ARG A 211 6.80 -10.60 10.25
N GLN A 212 6.18 -11.47 11.04
CA GLN A 212 6.84 -12.63 11.65
C GLN A 212 7.43 -13.60 10.61
N THR A 213 6.74 -13.81 9.49
CA THR A 213 7.23 -14.67 8.42
C THR A 213 8.26 -13.96 7.56
N PHE A 214 8.02 -12.70 7.18
CA PHE A 214 8.98 -11.93 6.38
C PHE A 214 10.33 -11.79 7.07
N THR A 215 10.38 -11.51 8.38
CA THR A 215 11.65 -11.35 9.13
C THR A 215 12.56 -12.60 9.09
N LYS A 216 12.02 -13.80 8.82
CA LYS A 216 12.82 -15.04 8.82
C LYS A 216 13.87 -15.07 7.71
N THR A 217 13.54 -14.52 6.55
CA THR A 217 14.39 -14.58 5.34
C THR A 217 14.50 -13.24 4.62
N ASN A 218 13.68 -12.26 4.99
CA ASN A 218 13.44 -11.00 4.30
C ASN A 218 12.97 -11.17 2.84
N ARG A 219 12.26 -12.27 2.52
CA ARG A 219 11.74 -12.52 1.17
C ARG A 219 10.24 -12.32 1.08
N PHE A 220 9.78 -11.66 0.03
CA PHE A 220 8.34 -11.51 -0.22
C PHE A 220 7.67 -12.85 -0.57
N ASP A 221 8.39 -13.76 -1.23
CA ASP A 221 7.86 -15.09 -1.60
C ASP A 221 7.26 -15.84 -0.41
N ASP A 222 7.86 -15.71 0.78
CA ASP A 222 7.42 -16.41 1.99
C ASP A 222 6.06 -15.91 2.52
N ILE A 223 5.66 -14.69 2.16
CA ILE A 223 4.38 -14.09 2.55
C ILE A 223 3.42 -13.89 1.38
N LYS A 224 3.85 -14.14 0.15
CA LYS A 224 3.07 -13.86 -1.07
C LYS A 224 1.76 -14.63 -1.11
N ASP A 225 1.79 -15.91 -0.79
CA ASP A 225 0.58 -16.74 -0.76
C ASP A 225 -0.39 -16.23 0.31
N PHE A 226 0.11 -15.89 1.49
CA PHE A 226 -0.70 -15.27 2.55
C PHE A 226 -1.30 -13.94 2.09
N TRP A 227 -0.52 -13.10 1.40
CA TRP A 227 -0.94 -11.77 0.94
C TRP A 227 -2.06 -11.83 -0.11
N TYR A 228 -2.18 -12.93 -0.84
CA TYR A 228 -3.14 -13.10 -1.93
C TYR A 228 -4.22 -14.16 -1.69
N LYS A 229 -4.14 -14.96 -0.62
CA LYS A 229 -5.01 -16.14 -0.39
C LYS A 229 -6.52 -15.81 -0.43
N GLU A 230 -6.97 -14.67 0.11
CA GLU A 230 -8.40 -14.31 0.09
C GLU A 230 -8.83 -13.44 -1.09
N VAL A 231 -7.91 -12.98 -1.95
CA VAL A 231 -8.24 -12.01 -3.02
C VAL A 231 -9.30 -12.56 -3.97
N ALA A 232 -9.19 -13.83 -4.37
CA ALA A 232 -10.15 -14.46 -5.28
C ALA A 232 -11.55 -14.59 -4.64
N GLN A 233 -11.60 -15.00 -3.36
CA GLN A 233 -12.84 -15.13 -2.61
C GLN A 233 -13.49 -13.77 -2.37
N PHE A 234 -12.72 -12.76 -1.96
CA PHE A 234 -13.22 -11.41 -1.73
C PHE A 234 -13.79 -10.80 -3.01
N ARG A 235 -13.15 -11.01 -4.16
CA ARG A 235 -13.69 -10.60 -5.47
C ARG A 235 -15.05 -11.26 -5.76
N LYS A 236 -15.23 -12.53 -5.42
CA LYS A 236 -16.50 -13.24 -5.58
C LYS A 236 -17.60 -12.65 -4.70
N ILE A 237 -17.30 -12.36 -3.44
CA ILE A 237 -18.23 -11.74 -2.49
C ILE A 237 -18.59 -10.32 -2.94
N SER A 238 -17.58 -9.51 -3.25
CA SER A 238 -17.70 -8.11 -3.66
C SER A 238 -18.61 -7.90 -4.87
N LYS A 239 -18.60 -8.82 -5.84
CA LYS A 239 -19.45 -8.75 -7.05
C LYS A 239 -20.94 -8.65 -6.73
N LYS A 240 -21.42 -9.22 -5.62
CA LYS A 240 -22.82 -9.11 -5.19
C LYS A 240 -23.25 -7.66 -4.90
N TYR A 241 -22.28 -6.81 -4.56
CA TYR A 241 -22.49 -5.44 -4.09
C TYR A 241 -22.04 -4.39 -5.11
N TYR A 242 -21.67 -4.79 -6.32
CA TYR A 242 -21.26 -3.84 -7.35
C TYR A 242 -22.45 -3.00 -7.84
N LEU A 243 -22.29 -1.68 -7.77
CA LEU A 243 -23.22 -0.71 -8.34
C LEU A 243 -22.82 -0.30 -9.76
N TYR A 244 -21.57 -0.54 -10.13
CA TYR A 244 -20.98 -0.03 -11.36
C TYR A 244 -20.35 -1.16 -12.20
N LYS A 245 -20.49 -1.05 -13.52
CA LYS A 245 -19.90 -2.00 -14.47
C LYS A 245 -18.41 -1.73 -14.68
N LYS A 246 -17.70 -2.74 -15.20
CA LYS A 246 -16.33 -2.60 -15.69
C LYS A 246 -16.21 -1.44 -16.67
#